data_AF-A0A6P0HCJ2-F1
#
_entry.id   AF-A0A6P0HCJ2-F1
#
_cell.length_a   1.000
_cell.length_b   1.000
_cell.length_c   1.000
_cell.angle_alpha   90.00
_cell.angle_beta   90.00
_cell.angle_gamma   90.00
#
_symmetry.space_group_name_H-M   'P 1'
#
loop_
_entity.id
_entity.type
_entity.pdbx_description
1 polymer ?
#
loop_
_entity_poly.entity_id
_entity_poly.type
_entity_poly.pdbx_seq_one_letter_code
_entity_poly.pdbx_strand_id
1 'polypeptide(L)'
;MSRPGGYGQWWLRRPDGRQRVVSAHRVAFEVAHGPLPEGATLMHDCEVRLCVNTGPGHVHAGTQAENVDQAVRRQRMAGPRPGLVDVRGPVGQAAAVQTAIREALTQGRSDPDQLAEVLAEVIAVGDPLANQLRLL
;
A
#
# COMPACT_ATOMS: atom_id res chain seq x y z
N MET A 1 -4.11 -5.40 13.13
CA MET A 1 -4.90 -6.17 12.13
C MET A 1 -5.21 -5.24 10.96
N SER A 2 -4.90 -5.65 9.74
CA SER A 2 -5.32 -4.95 8.50
C SER A 2 -6.73 -5.39 8.11
N ARG A 3 -7.53 -4.49 7.47
CA ARG A 3 -8.84 -4.84 6.89
C ARG A 3 -8.70 -5.94 5.81
N PRO A 4 -9.79 -6.59 5.35
CA PRO A 4 -9.74 -7.38 4.12
C PRO A 4 -9.19 -6.47 3.01
N GLY A 5 -8.04 -6.83 2.44
CA GLY A 5 -7.35 -6.03 1.43
C GLY A 5 -5.97 -5.51 1.80
N GLY A 6 -5.47 -5.67 3.03
CA GLY A 6 -4.05 -5.40 3.35
C GLY A 6 -3.70 -3.92 3.62
N TYR A 7 -4.70 -3.04 3.74
CA TYR A 7 -4.49 -1.64 4.11
C TYR A 7 -4.27 -1.45 5.61
N GLY A 8 -3.43 -0.47 5.95
CA GLY A 8 -3.30 0.06 7.31
C GLY A 8 -4.60 0.73 7.78
N GLN A 9 -4.86 0.72 9.10
CA GLN A 9 -6.10 1.21 9.68
C GLN A 9 -5.84 2.17 10.82
N TRP A 10 -6.74 3.15 10.97
CA TRP A 10 -6.77 4.06 12.10
C TRP A 10 -8.19 4.13 12.68
N TRP A 11 -8.29 4.07 14.01
CA TRP A 11 -9.56 4.18 14.73
C TRP A 11 -9.75 5.63 15.17
N LEU A 12 -10.72 6.31 14.57
CA LEU A 12 -11.09 7.67 14.94
C LEU A 12 -12.30 7.63 15.87
N ARG A 13 -12.17 8.29 17.03
CA ARG A 13 -13.29 8.51 17.95
C ARG A 13 -14.00 9.81 17.59
N ARG A 14 -15.31 9.74 17.38
CA ARG A 14 -16.16 10.88 17.07
C ARG A 14 -16.62 11.59 18.36
N PRO A 15 -17.04 12.86 18.28
CA PRO A 15 -17.58 13.60 19.43
C PRO A 15 -18.82 12.95 20.07
N ASP A 16 -19.62 12.21 19.28
CA ASP A 16 -20.78 11.44 19.74
C ASP A 16 -20.41 10.13 20.47
N GLY A 17 -19.11 9.89 20.71
CA GLY A 17 -18.59 8.69 21.37
C GLY A 17 -18.43 7.47 20.45
N ARG A 18 -18.92 7.52 19.20
CA ARG A 18 -18.82 6.40 18.26
C ARG A 18 -17.42 6.31 17.66
N GLN A 19 -17.00 5.11 17.25
CA GLN A 19 -15.74 4.89 16.56
C GLN A 19 -15.97 4.66 15.06
N ARG A 20 -15.06 5.19 14.23
CA ARG A 20 -14.99 4.93 12.78
C ARG A 20 -13.59 4.46 12.42
N VAL A 21 -13.50 3.38 11.67
CA VAL A 21 -12.23 2.93 11.08
C VAL A 21 -12.02 3.57 9.72
N VAL A 22 -10.92 4.28 9.58
CA VAL A 22 -10.43 4.87 8.31
C VAL A 22 -9.12 4.23 7.89
N SER A 23 -8.75 4.32 6.60
CA SER A 23 -7.45 3.83 6.13
C SER A 23 -6.33 4.76 6.61
N ALA A 24 -5.16 4.18 6.93
CA ALA A 24 -4.02 4.97 7.42
C ALA A 24 -3.52 5.99 6.40
N HIS A 25 -3.47 5.63 5.11
CA HIS A 25 -3.08 6.56 4.05
C HIS A 25 -4.05 7.73 3.90
N ARG A 26 -5.34 7.54 4.21
CA ARG A 26 -6.32 8.62 4.18
C ARG A 26 -6.10 9.62 5.30
N VAL A 27 -5.80 9.12 6.50
CA VAL A 27 -5.43 10.00 7.62
C VAL A 27 -4.17 10.80 7.26
N ALA A 28 -3.13 10.15 6.74
CA ALA A 28 -1.90 10.82 6.35
C ALA A 28 -2.12 11.88 5.25
N PHE A 29 -2.94 11.56 4.25
CA PHE A 29 -3.33 12.51 3.21
C PHE A 29 -4.09 13.71 3.79
N GLU A 30 -5.12 13.47 4.60
CA GLU A 30 -5.95 14.55 5.15
C GLU A 30 -5.17 15.44 6.13
N VAL A 31 -4.18 14.90 6.84
CA VAL A 31 -3.27 15.68 7.69
C VAL A 31 -2.34 16.58 6.85
N ALA A 32 -1.82 16.08 5.74
CA ALA A 32 -0.84 16.81 4.92
C ALA A 32 -1.49 17.83 3.95
N HIS A 33 -2.64 17.49 3.38
CA HIS A 33 -3.27 18.22 2.27
C HIS A 33 -4.65 18.80 2.60
N GLY A 34 -5.18 18.49 3.79
CA GLY A 34 -6.55 18.82 4.17
C GLY A 34 -7.59 17.81 3.67
N PRO A 35 -8.89 18.06 3.89
CA PRO A 35 -9.95 17.10 3.63
C PRO A 35 -9.95 16.59 2.18
N LEU A 36 -10.05 15.28 2.01
CA LEU A 36 -10.19 14.68 0.69
C LEU A 36 -11.51 15.16 0.05
N PRO A 37 -11.48 15.72 -1.18
CA PRO A 37 -12.69 16.19 -1.85
C PRO A 37 -13.76 15.10 -1.97
N GLU A 38 -15.03 15.52 -1.98
CA GLU A 38 -16.15 14.59 -2.16
C GLU A 38 -16.04 13.88 -3.53
N GLY A 39 -16.28 12.57 -3.54
CA GLY A 39 -16.17 11.74 -4.73
C GLY A 39 -14.73 11.38 -5.13
N ALA A 40 -13.70 11.98 -4.51
CA ALA A 40 -12.32 11.60 -4.77
C ALA A 40 -11.95 10.28 -4.07
N THR A 41 -11.01 9.56 -4.67
CA THR A 41 -10.41 8.34 -4.14
C THR A 41 -8.90 8.52 -4.00
N LEU A 42 -8.28 7.78 -3.08
CA LEU A 42 -6.83 7.78 -2.93
C LEU A 42 -6.24 6.61 -3.70
N MET A 43 -5.23 6.91 -4.52
CA MET A 43 -4.55 5.97 -5.40
C MET A 43 -3.10 5.78 -4.96
N HIS A 44 -2.54 4.61 -5.25
CA HIS A 44 -1.16 4.25 -4.92
C HIS A 44 -0.35 4.05 -6.19
N ASP A 45 0.51 4.99 -6.54
CA ASP A 45 1.44 4.82 -7.67
C ASP A 45 2.55 3.81 -7.38
N CYS A 46 2.93 3.71 -6.10
CA CYS A 46 3.91 2.75 -5.60
C CYS A 46 3.40 1.30 -5.48
N GLU A 47 2.08 1.06 -5.64
CA GLU A 47 1.43 -0.25 -5.46
C GLU A 47 1.58 -0.92 -4.07
N VAL A 48 2.12 -0.20 -3.09
CA VAL A 48 2.25 -0.68 -1.71
C VAL A 48 1.06 -0.21 -0.88
N ARG A 49 0.16 -1.14 -0.50
CA ARG A 49 -1.07 -0.84 0.26
C ARG A 49 -0.86 -0.28 1.67
N LEU A 50 0.31 -0.54 2.26
CA LEU A 50 0.69 0.01 3.56
C LEU A 50 1.32 1.41 3.46
N CYS A 51 1.62 1.90 2.26
CA CYS A 51 2.25 3.20 2.07
C CYS A 51 1.32 4.33 2.54
N VAL A 52 1.87 5.27 3.31
CA VAL A 52 1.18 6.49 3.76
C VAL A 52 1.86 7.76 3.26
N ASN A 53 2.94 7.62 2.47
CA ASN A 53 3.66 8.75 1.89
C ASN A 53 2.78 9.46 0.85
N THR A 54 2.64 10.77 0.97
CA THR A 54 1.81 11.60 0.08
C THR A 54 2.64 12.46 -0.87
N GLY A 55 3.95 12.22 -0.92
CA GLY A 55 4.85 12.80 -1.91
C GLY A 55 4.68 12.18 -3.31
N PRO A 56 5.38 12.75 -4.31
CA PRO A 56 5.33 12.27 -5.70
C PRO A 56 5.60 10.76 -5.83
N GLY A 57 4.83 10.07 -6.67
CA GLY A 57 4.99 8.64 -6.91
C GLY A 57 4.43 7.72 -5.80
N HIS A 58 3.74 8.26 -4.79
CA HIS A 58 3.10 7.49 -3.73
C HIS A 58 1.58 7.66 -3.70
N VAL A 59 1.02 8.15 -2.59
CA VAL A 59 -0.42 8.31 -2.40
C VAL A 59 -0.86 9.66 -2.92
N HIS A 60 -1.82 9.68 -3.84
CA HIS A 60 -2.40 10.92 -4.35
C HIS A 60 -3.91 10.80 -4.51
N ALA A 61 -4.59 11.96 -4.56
CA ALA A 61 -6.02 12.03 -4.82
C ALA A 61 -6.31 11.94 -6.33
N GLY A 62 -7.30 11.15 -6.69
CA GLY A 62 -7.83 11.06 -8.04
C GLY A 62 -9.30 10.67 -8.03
N THR A 63 -9.79 10.20 -9.16
CA THR A 63 -11.15 9.76 -9.38
C THR A 63 -11.24 8.24 -9.41
N GLN A 64 -12.44 7.70 -9.18
CA GLN A 64 -12.65 6.26 -9.34
C GLN A 64 -12.35 5.79 -10.76
N ALA A 65 -12.58 6.62 -11.78
CA ALA A 65 -12.26 6.30 -13.17
C ALA A 65 -10.74 6.16 -13.39
N GLU A 66 -9.93 7.07 -12.85
CA GLU A 66 -8.47 6.98 -12.92
C GLU A 66 -7.93 5.76 -12.17
N ASN A 67 -8.51 5.41 -11.02
CA ASN A 67 -8.12 4.22 -10.27
C ASN A 67 -8.40 2.93 -11.06
N VAL A 68 -9.54 2.88 -11.78
CA VAL A 68 -9.88 1.77 -12.66
C VAL A 68 -8.94 1.73 -13.87
N ASP A 69 -8.67 2.86 -14.53
CA ASP A 69 -7.72 2.93 -15.65
C ASP A 69 -6.32 2.45 -15.21
N GLN A 70 -5.84 2.90 -14.06
CA GLN A 70 -4.58 2.44 -13.49
C GLN A 70 -4.60 0.93 -13.22
N ALA A 71 -5.70 0.40 -12.66
CA ALA A 71 -5.84 -1.04 -12.42
C ALA A 71 -5.81 -1.83 -13.74
N VAL A 72 -6.40 -1.32 -14.82
CA VAL A 72 -6.35 -1.94 -16.15
C VAL A 72 -4.93 -1.91 -16.71
N ARG A 73 -4.28 -0.75 -16.72
CA ARG A 73 -2.89 -0.59 -17.22
C ARG A 73 -1.90 -1.50 -16.48
N ARG A 74 -2.10 -1.67 -15.18
CA ARG A 74 -1.27 -2.55 -14.33
C ARG A 74 -1.78 -3.99 -14.25
N GLN A 75 -2.70 -4.37 -15.15
CA GLN A 75 -3.23 -5.73 -15.28
C GLN A 75 -3.87 -6.31 -14.00
N ARG A 76 -4.29 -5.46 -13.07
CA ARG A 76 -4.96 -5.84 -11.81
C ARG A 76 -6.41 -6.28 -12.01
N MET A 77 -6.98 -6.06 -13.20
CA MET A 77 -8.36 -6.43 -13.56
C MET A 77 -8.49 -7.82 -14.18
N ALA A 78 -7.39 -8.48 -14.50
CA ALA A 78 -7.37 -9.71 -15.30
C ALA A 78 -7.79 -11.00 -14.56
N GLY A 79 -8.28 -10.89 -13.32
CA GLY A 79 -8.54 -12.01 -12.43
C GLY A 79 -7.25 -12.67 -11.89
N PRO A 80 -7.37 -13.63 -10.96
CA PRO A 80 -6.20 -14.34 -10.45
C PRO A 80 -5.61 -15.21 -11.57
N ARG A 81 -4.49 -14.77 -12.15
CA ARG A 81 -3.69 -15.58 -13.07
C ARG A 81 -2.57 -16.25 -12.26
N PRO A 82 -2.64 -17.56 -11.99
CA PRO A 82 -1.59 -18.27 -11.26
C PRO A 82 -0.23 -18.02 -11.93
N GLY A 83 0.78 -17.63 -11.14
CA GLY A 83 2.12 -17.31 -11.65
C GLY A 83 2.33 -15.90 -12.20
N LEU A 84 1.32 -15.01 -12.15
CA LEU A 84 1.45 -13.59 -12.53
C LEU A 84 1.04 -12.62 -11.41
N VAL A 85 0.77 -13.13 -10.21
CA VAL A 85 0.47 -12.32 -9.02
C VAL A 85 1.24 -12.83 -7.82
N ASP A 86 1.49 -11.95 -6.85
CA ASP A 86 2.05 -12.33 -5.54
C ASP A 86 1.12 -13.36 -4.87
N VAL A 87 1.63 -14.57 -4.67
CA VAL A 87 0.90 -15.70 -4.09
C VAL A 87 0.45 -15.45 -2.64
N ARG A 88 1.10 -14.51 -1.95
CA ARG A 88 0.73 -14.09 -0.59
C ARG A 88 -0.58 -13.30 -0.59
N GLY A 89 -0.94 -12.73 -1.75
CA GLY A 89 -2.07 -11.82 -1.90
C GLY A 89 -1.92 -10.53 -1.09
N PRO A 90 -2.91 -9.62 -1.14
CA PRO A 90 -2.83 -8.30 -0.52
C PRO A 90 -2.57 -8.33 1.00
N VAL A 91 -3.19 -9.28 1.70
CA VAL A 91 -3.06 -9.41 3.17
C VAL A 91 -1.73 -10.04 3.55
N GLY A 92 -1.31 -11.09 2.84
CA GLY A 92 -0.03 -11.74 3.11
C GLY A 92 1.17 -10.86 2.77
N GLN A 93 1.10 -10.08 1.68
CA GLN A 93 2.10 -9.07 1.35
C GLN A 93 2.21 -8.02 2.46
N ALA A 94 1.09 -7.49 2.96
CA ALA A 94 1.08 -6.53 4.05
C ALA A 94 1.65 -7.11 5.36
N ALA A 95 1.34 -8.37 5.67
CA ALA A 95 1.91 -9.07 6.82
C ALA A 95 3.43 -9.24 6.69
N ALA A 96 3.92 -9.65 5.52
CA ALA A 96 5.34 -9.82 5.24
C ALA A 96 6.10 -8.50 5.42
N VAL A 97 5.58 -7.39 4.89
CA VAL A 97 6.17 -6.05 5.06
C VAL A 97 6.21 -5.66 6.54
N GLN A 98 5.12 -5.85 7.29
CA GLN A 98 5.11 -5.53 8.72
C GLN A 98 6.12 -6.34 9.53
N THR A 99 6.26 -7.64 9.24
CA THR A 99 7.23 -8.50 9.91
C THR A 99 8.65 -8.03 9.65
N ALA A 100 9.01 -7.82 8.38
CA ALA A 100 10.36 -7.40 7.99
C ALA A 100 10.74 -6.02 8.54
N ILE A 101 9.81 -5.05 8.50
CA ILE A 101 10.07 -3.72 9.06
C ILE A 101 10.24 -3.79 10.59
N ARG A 102 9.43 -4.58 11.31
CA ARG A 102 9.61 -4.77 12.76
C ARG A 102 10.96 -5.41 13.07
N GLU A 103 11.36 -6.42 12.32
CA GLU A 103 12.65 -7.08 12.49
C GLU A 103 13.81 -6.11 12.25
N ALA A 104 13.78 -5.35 11.15
CA ALA A 104 14.77 -4.32 10.85
C ALA A 104 14.91 -3.29 12.00
N LEU A 105 13.78 -2.84 12.56
CA LEU A 105 13.78 -1.94 13.71
C LEU A 105 14.42 -2.57 14.95
N THR A 106 14.19 -3.87 15.22
CA THR A 106 14.87 -4.57 16.33
C THR A 106 16.38 -4.73 16.13
N GLN A 107 16.83 -4.70 14.87
CA GLN A 107 18.24 -4.72 14.50
C GLN A 107 18.87 -3.32 14.48
N GLY A 108 18.14 -2.27 14.89
CA GLY A 108 18.61 -0.89 14.90
C GLY A 108 18.54 -0.16 13.56
N ARG A 109 18.00 -0.80 12.51
CA ARG A 109 17.73 -0.16 11.22
C ARG A 109 16.48 0.70 11.35
N SER A 110 16.66 2.00 11.54
CA SER A 110 15.57 2.97 11.76
C SER A 110 15.61 4.16 10.81
N ASP A 111 16.68 4.28 10.03
CA ASP A 111 16.81 5.29 9.00
C ASP A 111 15.80 5.05 7.86
N PRO A 112 15.14 6.08 7.31
CA PRO A 112 14.16 5.93 6.25
C PRO A 112 14.67 5.20 5.00
N ASP A 113 15.94 5.41 4.60
CA ASP A 113 16.50 4.78 3.41
C ASP A 113 16.71 3.29 3.66
N GLN A 114 17.20 2.93 4.86
CA GLN A 114 17.31 1.53 5.28
C GLN A 114 15.96 0.81 5.31
N LEU A 115 14.90 1.48 5.78
CA LEU A 115 13.55 0.91 5.80
C LEU A 115 12.94 0.81 4.39
N ALA A 116 13.29 1.73 3.49
CA ALA A 116 12.89 1.68 2.08
C ALA A 116 13.55 0.49 1.36
N GLU A 117 14.81 0.19 1.65
CA GLU A 117 15.51 -1.00 1.15
C GLU A 117 14.80 -2.29 1.61
N VAL A 118 14.52 -2.41 2.92
CA VAL A 118 13.78 -3.57 3.48
C VAL A 118 12.43 -3.74 2.79
N LEU A 119 11.71 -2.64 2.59
CA LEU A 119 10.44 -2.67 1.88
C LEU A 119 10.61 -3.19 0.44
N ALA A 120 11.59 -2.67 -0.29
CA ALA A 120 11.86 -3.08 -1.67
C ALA A 120 12.20 -4.58 -1.76
N GLU A 121 13.04 -5.10 -0.87
CA GLU A 121 13.40 -6.52 -0.78
C GLU A 121 12.15 -7.40 -0.56
N VAL A 122 11.29 -7.04 0.39
CA VAL A 122 10.08 -7.83 0.71
C VAL A 122 9.07 -7.82 -0.43
N ILE A 123 8.97 -6.70 -1.15
CA ILE A 123 8.12 -6.58 -2.33
C ILE A 123 8.68 -7.46 -3.46
N ALA A 124 9.99 -7.41 -3.72
CA ALA A 124 10.66 -8.21 -4.74
C ALA A 124 10.49 -9.72 -4.53
N VAL A 125 10.49 -10.20 -3.28
CA VAL A 125 10.21 -11.61 -2.95
C VAL A 125 8.84 -12.09 -3.44
N GLY A 126 7.86 -11.19 -3.52
CA GLY A 126 6.52 -11.50 -4.03
C GLY A 126 6.32 -11.22 -5.50
N ASP A 127 7.32 -10.68 -6.20
CA ASP A 127 7.23 -10.42 -7.63
C ASP A 127 7.30 -11.76 -8.39
N PRO A 128 6.18 -12.21 -9.00
CA PRO A 128 6.14 -13.48 -9.72
C PRO A 128 7.05 -13.51 -10.95
N LEU A 129 7.50 -12.33 -11.41
CA LEU A 129 8.39 -12.17 -12.56
C LEU A 129 9.85 -11.92 -12.16
N ALA A 130 10.18 -11.92 -10.86
CA ALA A 130 11.53 -11.62 -10.37
C ALA A 130 12.62 -12.51 -10.98
N ASN A 131 12.27 -13.75 -11.31
CA ASN A 131 13.19 -14.76 -11.87
C ASN A 131 13.10 -14.90 -13.39
N GLN A 132 12.32 -14.06 -14.09
CA GLN A 132 12.27 -14.09 -15.55
C GLN A 132 13.47 -13.34 -16.12
N LEU A 133 14.23 -14.00 -17.00
CA LEU A 133 15.24 -13.36 -17.81
C LEU A 133 14.57 -12.26 -18.66
N ARG A 134 14.92 -11.00 -18.39
CA ARG A 134 14.58 -9.90 -19.30
C ARG A 134 15.50 -10.04 -20.50
N LEU A 135 14.98 -10.58 -21.60
CA LEU A 135 15.64 -10.51 -22.90
C LEU A 135 15.62 -9.03 -23.30
N LEU A 136 16.74 -8.33 -23.05
CA LEU A 136 17.02 -7.01 -23.60
C LEU A 136 17.39 -7.16 -25.09
#